data_AF-A0AAU3WFG7-F1
#
_entry.id   AF-A0AAU3WFG7-F1
#
_cell.length_a   1.000
_cell.length_b   1.000
_cell.length_c   1.000
_cell.angle_alpha   90.00
_cell.angle_beta   90.00
_cell.angle_gamma   90.00
#
_symmetry.space_group_name_H-M   'P 1'
#
loop_
_entity.id
_entity.type
_entity.pdbx_description
1 polymer ?
#
loop_
_entity_poly.entity_id
_entity_poly.type
_entity_poly.pdbx_seq_one_letter_code
_entity_poly.pdbx_strand_id
1 'polypeptide(L)'
;MDTLDTCAQLAELRRRIDHLLDRLASNTRLTTAGLGTLDAAKVPSGYALQLALGPLDSLVGAMRLARDHKYQLLLRMVQRLHQAGHVWPAGESLPARLVWGAHTPTDRTTVLNDGTAGYAAGVFSLETAVRMLQGAGYPIEDVAEEIERIQKRAFDQAARLADATGDNTAVREYLGLPEADQVHVAPLVQPGQTPPDGPQTSPPSA
;
A
#
# COMPACT_ATOMS: atom_id res chain seq x y z
N MET A 1 -39.61 41.25 -38.70
CA MET A 1 -39.24 39.84 -38.51
C MET A 1 -39.17 39.61 -37.01
N ASP A 2 -40.20 39.00 -36.43
CA ASP A 2 -40.18 38.63 -35.02
C ASP A 2 -39.21 37.45 -34.84
N THR A 3 -38.18 37.66 -34.04
CA THR A 3 -37.23 36.62 -33.66
C THR A 3 -37.93 35.64 -32.73
N LEU A 4 -38.15 34.40 -33.19
CA LEU A 4 -38.72 33.33 -32.37
C LEU A 4 -37.78 33.04 -31.19
N ASP A 5 -38.25 33.29 -29.97
CA ASP A 5 -37.56 32.90 -28.75
C ASP A 5 -37.68 31.37 -28.57
N THR A 6 -36.55 30.69 -28.77
CA THR A 6 -36.44 29.23 -28.65
C THR A 6 -35.86 28.77 -27.31
N CYS A 7 -35.62 29.70 -26.38
CA CYS A 7 -34.95 29.40 -25.11
C CYS A 7 -35.70 28.35 -24.28
N ALA A 8 -37.03 28.36 -24.31
CA ALA A 8 -37.85 27.38 -23.58
C ALA A 8 -37.71 25.96 -24.15
N GLN A 9 -37.70 25.80 -25.48
CA GLN A 9 -37.54 24.50 -26.13
C GLN A 9 -36.12 23.94 -25.90
N LEU A 10 -35.10 24.80 -25.90
CA LEU A 10 -33.73 24.42 -25.56
C LEU A 10 -33.60 23.98 -24.10
N ALA A 11 -34.31 24.64 -23.18
CA ALA A 11 -34.34 24.25 -21.77
C ALA A 11 -34.96 22.86 -21.56
N GLU A 12 -36.05 22.53 -22.27
CA GLU A 12 -36.67 21.21 -22.23
C GLU A 12 -35.79 20.12 -22.85
N LEU A 13 -35.11 20.42 -23.96
CA LEU A 13 -34.14 19.49 -24.55
C LEU A 13 -33.00 19.17 -23.57
N ARG A 14 -32.49 20.17 -22.86
CA ARG A 14 -31.47 19.98 -21.82
C ARG A 14 -31.97 19.06 -20.70
N ARG A 15 -33.18 19.32 -20.17
CA ARG A 15 -33.80 18.45 -19.14
C ARG A 15 -33.95 17.01 -19.63
N ARG A 16 -34.34 16.80 -20.89
CA ARG A 16 -34.47 15.47 -21.47
C ARG A 16 -33.12 14.75 -21.55
N ILE A 17 -32.05 15.45 -21.95
CA ILE A 17 -30.69 14.89 -21.99
C ILE A 17 -30.25 14.48 -20.58
N ASP A 18 -30.42 15.35 -19.59
CA ASP A 18 -30.06 15.07 -18.19
C ASP A 18 -30.78 13.81 -17.67
N HIS A 19 -32.07 13.67 -17.98
CA HIS A 19 -32.84 12.48 -17.63
C HIS A 19 -32.33 11.20 -18.35
N LEU A 20 -31.94 11.29 -19.62
CA LEU A 20 -31.38 10.14 -20.34
C LEU A 20 -30.02 9.74 -19.79
N LEU A 21 -29.18 10.71 -19.39
CA LEU A 21 -27.88 10.44 -18.77
C LEU A 21 -28.05 9.75 -17.41
N ASP A 22 -29.02 10.16 -16.59
CA ASP A 22 -29.33 9.51 -15.32
C ASP A 22 -29.83 8.06 -15.50
N ARG A 23 -30.68 7.84 -16.51
CA ARG A 23 -31.11 6.48 -16.90
C ARG A 23 -29.97 5.64 -17.47
N LEU A 24 -29.05 6.24 -18.22
CA LEU A 24 -27.87 5.55 -18.72
C LEU A 24 -26.98 5.12 -17.54
N ALA A 25 -26.74 6.02 -16.59
CA ALA A 25 -25.89 5.76 -15.43
C ALA A 25 -26.42 4.60 -14.58
N SER A 26 -27.73 4.63 -14.27
CA SER A 26 -28.40 3.56 -13.52
C SER A 26 -28.38 2.21 -14.25
N ASN A 27 -28.66 2.18 -15.56
CA ASN A 27 -28.70 0.93 -16.33
C ASN A 27 -27.31 0.31 -16.56
N THR A 28 -26.31 1.16 -16.84
CA THR A 28 -24.95 0.69 -17.14
C THR A 28 -24.12 0.43 -15.89
N ARG A 29 -24.62 0.82 -14.71
CA ARG A 29 -23.88 0.84 -13.43
C ARG A 29 -22.61 1.70 -13.50
N LEU A 30 -22.52 2.58 -14.50
CA LEU A 30 -21.51 3.63 -14.59
C LEU A 30 -22.10 4.84 -13.89
N THR A 31 -21.55 5.23 -12.74
CA THR A 31 -22.06 6.41 -12.04
C THR A 31 -21.77 7.68 -12.84
N THR A 32 -22.43 8.79 -12.52
CA THR A 32 -22.17 10.09 -13.17
C THR A 32 -20.69 10.51 -13.02
N ALA A 33 -20.05 10.10 -11.93
CA ALA A 33 -18.59 10.19 -11.74
C ALA A 33 -17.82 9.39 -12.79
N GLY A 34 -18.23 8.14 -13.04
CA GLY A 34 -17.65 7.28 -14.08
C GLY A 34 -17.92 7.75 -15.52
N LEU A 35 -19.01 8.48 -15.75
CA LEU A 35 -19.32 9.13 -17.03
C LEU A 35 -18.56 10.44 -17.23
N GLY A 36 -17.81 10.92 -16.22
CA GLY A 36 -17.08 12.18 -16.28
C GLY A 36 -17.96 13.43 -16.30
N THR A 37 -19.26 13.29 -16.03
CA THR A 37 -20.22 14.42 -15.99
C THR A 37 -20.33 15.03 -14.61
N LEU A 38 -19.55 14.55 -13.65
CA LEU A 38 -19.56 15.03 -12.29
C LEU A 38 -18.70 16.29 -12.18
N ASP A 39 -19.32 17.36 -11.69
CA ASP A 39 -18.66 18.63 -11.44
C ASP A 39 -17.68 18.50 -10.27
N ALA A 40 -16.38 18.62 -10.55
CA ALA A 40 -15.32 18.45 -9.56
C ALA A 40 -15.45 19.41 -8.35
N ALA A 41 -16.08 20.57 -8.54
CA ALA A 41 -16.35 21.52 -7.45
C ALA A 41 -17.42 21.04 -6.46
N LYS A 42 -18.23 20.05 -6.85
CA LYS A 42 -19.32 19.47 -6.03
C LYS A 42 -18.90 18.22 -5.26
N VAL A 43 -17.65 17.76 -5.41
CA VAL A 43 -17.12 16.65 -4.61
C VAL A 43 -16.37 17.22 -3.41
N PRO A 44 -16.92 17.12 -2.20
CA PRO A 44 -16.30 17.71 -1.02
C PRO A 44 -15.02 16.98 -0.57
N SER A 45 -14.84 15.70 -0.92
CA SER A 45 -13.68 14.89 -0.52
C SER A 45 -13.48 13.66 -1.41
N GLY A 46 -12.27 13.10 -1.42
CA GLY A 46 -11.96 11.84 -2.10
C GLY A 46 -12.81 10.66 -1.60
N TYR A 47 -13.23 10.69 -0.33
CA TYR A 47 -14.15 9.68 0.22
C TYR A 47 -15.56 9.78 -0.38
N ALA A 48 -16.06 11.01 -0.61
CA ALA A 48 -17.34 11.20 -1.30
C ALA A 48 -17.30 10.68 -2.74
N LEU A 49 -16.15 10.85 -3.42
CA LEU A 49 -15.91 10.26 -4.74
C LEU A 49 -15.91 8.73 -4.69
N GLN A 50 -15.25 8.14 -3.70
CA GLN A 50 -15.22 6.69 -3.53
C GLN A 50 -16.61 6.11 -3.32
N LEU A 51 -17.44 6.75 -2.48
CA LEU A 51 -18.82 6.34 -2.28
C LEU A 51 -19.64 6.45 -3.58
N ALA A 52 -19.42 7.51 -4.36
CA ALA A 52 -20.05 7.69 -5.66
C ALA A 52 -19.57 6.68 -6.73
N LEU A 53 -18.45 5.98 -6.51
CA LEU A 53 -17.91 4.97 -7.42
C LEU A 53 -18.26 3.53 -7.00
N GLY A 54 -18.94 3.31 -5.88
CA GLY A 54 -19.30 1.97 -5.39
C GLY A 54 -19.99 1.04 -6.41
N PRO A 55 -20.93 1.52 -7.25
CA PRO A 55 -21.51 0.70 -8.32
C PRO A 55 -20.49 0.27 -9.38
N LEU A 56 -19.52 1.14 -9.69
CA LEU A 56 -18.41 0.83 -10.61
C LEU A 56 -17.48 -0.22 -9.99
N ASP A 57 -17.13 -0.09 -8.71
CA ASP A 57 -16.31 -1.07 -8.00
C ASP A 57 -16.95 -2.47 -8.04
N SER A 58 -18.26 -2.53 -7.84
CA SER A 58 -19.02 -3.79 -7.91
C SER A 58 -19.01 -4.40 -9.31
N LEU A 59 -19.16 -3.57 -10.35
CA LEU A 59 -19.11 -4.00 -11.74
C LEU A 59 -17.71 -4.52 -12.11
N VAL A 60 -16.66 -3.78 -11.77
CA VAL A 60 -15.27 -4.14 -12.03
C VAL A 60 -14.89 -5.40 -11.25
N GLY A 61 -15.33 -5.53 -10.00
CA GLY A 61 -15.16 -6.75 -9.20
C GLY A 61 -15.77 -7.98 -9.87
N ALA A 62 -17.02 -7.89 -10.33
CA ALA A 62 -17.68 -8.98 -11.06
C ALA A 62 -16.96 -9.30 -12.38
N MET A 63 -16.52 -8.27 -13.11
CA MET A 63 -15.78 -8.41 -14.36
C MET A 63 -14.41 -9.07 -14.16
N ARG A 64 -13.69 -8.73 -13.09
CA ARG A 64 -12.40 -9.34 -12.74
C ARG A 64 -12.60 -10.79 -12.32
N LEU A 65 -13.58 -11.08 -11.46
CA LEU A 65 -13.92 -12.43 -11.00
C LEU A 65 -14.27 -13.35 -12.17
N ALA A 66 -15.11 -12.90 -13.10
CA ALA A 66 -15.49 -13.69 -14.28
C ALA A 66 -14.32 -14.03 -15.21
N ARG A 67 -13.21 -13.28 -15.13
CA ARG A 67 -12.02 -13.50 -15.95
C ARG A 67 -10.87 -14.17 -15.21
N ASP A 68 -10.91 -14.24 -13.88
CA ASP A 68 -9.81 -14.75 -13.05
C ASP A 68 -9.34 -16.15 -13.51
N HIS A 69 -10.30 -17.07 -13.66
CA HIS A 69 -10.03 -18.42 -14.17
C HIS A 69 -9.45 -18.43 -15.60
N LYS A 70 -9.94 -17.54 -16.48
CA LYS A 70 -9.45 -17.46 -17.87
C LYS A 70 -8.01 -16.97 -17.93
N TYR A 71 -7.66 -15.98 -17.12
CA TYR A 71 -6.28 -15.47 -17.06
C TYR A 71 -5.34 -16.51 -16.46
N GLN A 72 -5.77 -17.25 -15.45
CA GLN A 72 -4.98 -18.34 -14.89
C GLN A 72 -4.65 -19.41 -15.96
N LEU A 73 -5.63 -19.81 -16.77
CA LEU A 73 -5.42 -20.77 -17.87
C LEU A 73 -4.53 -20.19 -18.98
N LEU A 74 -4.73 -18.92 -19.35
CA LEU A 74 -3.91 -18.24 -20.35
C LEU A 74 -2.45 -18.21 -19.92
N LEU A 75 -2.16 -17.81 -18.68
CA LEU A 75 -0.80 -17.77 -18.16
C LEU A 75 -0.18 -19.17 -18.10
N ARG A 76 -0.97 -20.20 -17.76
CA ARG A 76 -0.51 -21.60 -17.83
C ARG A 76 -0.17 -22.04 -19.25
N MET A 77 -0.97 -21.63 -20.24
CA MET A 77 -0.69 -21.90 -21.66
C MET A 77 0.61 -21.24 -22.09
N VAL A 78 0.84 -19.98 -21.71
CA VAL A 78 2.08 -19.24 -22.00
C VAL A 78 3.29 -19.95 -21.38
N GLN A 79 3.19 -20.40 -20.12
CA GLN A 79 4.26 -21.18 -19.47
C GLN A 79 4.60 -22.44 -20.25
N ARG A 80 3.58 -23.23 -20.64
CA ARG A 80 3.79 -24.46 -21.41
C ARG A 80 4.40 -24.21 -22.79
N LEU A 81 4.02 -23.12 -23.44
CA LEU A 81 4.59 -22.73 -24.74
C LEU A 81 6.09 -22.40 -24.61
N HIS A 82 6.48 -21.68 -23.56
CA HIS A 82 7.90 -21.35 -23.31
C HIS A 82 8.72 -22.56 -22.86
N GLN A 83 8.11 -23.50 -22.14
CA GLN A 83 8.72 -24.80 -21.81
C GLN A 83 8.94 -25.65 -23.07
N ALA A 84 7.96 -25.69 -23.99
CA ALA A 84 8.08 -26.37 -25.28
C ALA A 84 9.15 -25.73 -26.19
N GLY A 85 9.31 -24.40 -26.10
CA GLY A 85 10.36 -23.66 -26.80
C GLY A 85 11.75 -23.71 -26.15
N HIS A 86 11.94 -24.50 -25.09
CA HIS A 86 13.20 -24.61 -24.33
C HIS A 86 13.74 -23.29 -23.74
N VAL A 87 12.89 -22.27 -23.59
CA VAL A 87 13.25 -21.00 -22.94
C VAL A 87 13.14 -21.12 -21.42
N TRP A 88 12.20 -21.95 -20.95
CA TRP A 88 12.00 -22.24 -19.54
C TRP A 88 12.34 -23.69 -19.18
N PRO A 89 12.74 -23.95 -17.91
CA PRO A 89 13.01 -25.30 -17.46
C PRO A 89 11.77 -26.17 -17.60
N ALA A 90 11.98 -27.38 -18.11
CA ALA A 90 10.92 -28.39 -18.20
C ALA A 90 10.46 -28.78 -16.79
N GLY A 91 9.15 -28.83 -16.56
CA GLY A 91 8.58 -29.14 -15.25
C GLY A 91 7.11 -28.77 -15.14
N GLU A 92 6.57 -28.88 -13.92
CA GLU A 92 5.20 -28.48 -13.63
C GLU A 92 4.99 -26.97 -13.85
N SER A 93 3.87 -26.61 -14.49
CA SER A 93 3.49 -25.21 -14.67
C SER A 93 3.01 -24.63 -13.34
N LEU A 94 3.64 -23.57 -12.86
CA LEU A 94 3.33 -22.90 -11.60
C LEU A 94 1.99 -22.17 -11.67
N PRO A 95 1.19 -22.16 -10.59
CA PRO A 95 -0.05 -21.39 -10.54
C PRO A 95 0.27 -19.89 -10.59
N ALA A 96 -0.13 -19.23 -11.68
CA ALA A 96 0.02 -17.78 -11.83
C ALA A 96 -1.27 -17.06 -11.42
N ARG A 97 -1.13 -15.96 -10.67
CA ARG A 97 -2.23 -15.06 -10.31
C ARG A 97 -1.97 -13.67 -10.86
N LEU A 98 -2.97 -13.08 -11.51
CA LEU A 98 -2.93 -11.70 -11.96
C LEU A 98 -3.44 -10.78 -10.85
N VAL A 99 -2.61 -9.82 -10.43
CA VAL A 99 -3.00 -8.78 -9.48
C VAL A 99 -3.33 -7.52 -10.26
N TRP A 100 -4.52 -6.98 -10.04
CA TRP A 100 -4.97 -5.76 -10.71
C TRP A 100 -4.67 -4.53 -9.86
N GLY A 101 -4.17 -3.47 -10.49
CA GLY A 101 -3.99 -2.17 -9.84
C GLY A 101 -5.31 -1.46 -9.53
N ALA A 102 -5.17 -0.30 -8.86
CA ALA A 102 -6.26 0.65 -8.64
C ALA A 102 -6.84 1.08 -10.00
N HIS A 103 -8.17 1.16 -10.06
CA HIS A 103 -8.90 1.56 -11.26
C HIS A 103 -9.73 2.83 -11.05
N THR A 104 -9.83 3.28 -9.79
CA THR A 104 -10.47 4.52 -9.39
C THR A 104 -9.41 5.61 -9.20
N PRO A 105 -9.72 6.88 -9.51
CA PRO A 105 -8.86 8.00 -9.17
C PRO A 105 -8.62 8.01 -7.66
N THR A 106 -7.36 7.89 -7.24
CA THR A 106 -7.00 7.91 -5.83
C THR A 106 -6.58 9.33 -5.44
N ASP A 107 -7.11 9.85 -4.33
CA ASP A 107 -6.60 11.08 -3.75
C ASP A 107 -5.24 10.81 -3.10
N ARG A 108 -4.18 11.12 -3.84
CA ARG A 108 -2.79 10.92 -3.40
C ARG A 108 -2.50 11.65 -2.10
N THR A 109 -3.06 12.85 -1.90
CA THR A 109 -2.78 13.67 -0.72
C THR A 109 -3.34 13.04 0.55
N THR A 110 -4.59 12.56 0.50
CA THR A 110 -5.20 11.84 1.62
C THR A 110 -4.44 10.55 1.92
N VAL A 111 -4.08 9.74 0.91
CA VAL A 111 -3.33 8.49 1.14
C VAL A 111 -1.94 8.75 1.73
N LEU A 112 -1.26 9.82 1.34
CA LEU A 112 0.02 10.21 1.93
C LEU A 112 -0.13 10.58 3.40
N ASN A 113 -1.15 11.36 3.73
CA ASN A 113 -1.42 11.75 5.11
C ASN A 113 -1.78 10.53 5.98
N ASP A 114 -2.61 9.62 5.47
CA ASP A 114 -2.99 8.40 6.20
C ASP A 114 -1.81 7.45 6.39
N GLY A 115 -0.98 7.27 5.35
CA GLY A 115 0.21 6.41 5.40
C GLY A 115 1.28 6.95 6.35
N THR A 116 1.53 8.26 6.32
CA THR A 116 2.50 8.92 7.22
C THR A 116 2.01 8.95 8.66
N ALA A 117 0.74 9.29 8.90
CA ALA A 117 0.14 9.28 10.22
C ALA A 117 0.10 7.86 10.81
N GLY A 118 -0.27 6.85 10.02
CA GLY A 118 -0.30 5.46 10.45
C GLY A 118 1.09 4.88 10.75
N TYR A 119 2.13 5.28 10.01
CA TYR A 119 3.51 4.92 10.32
C TYR A 119 3.99 5.61 11.60
N ALA A 120 3.75 6.92 11.75
CA ALA A 120 4.15 7.68 12.94
C ALA A 120 3.43 7.18 14.22
N ALA A 121 2.18 6.74 14.09
CA ALA A 121 1.41 6.14 15.18
C ALA A 121 1.79 4.68 15.48
N GLY A 122 2.72 4.07 14.72
CA GLY A 122 3.13 2.67 14.88
C GLY A 122 2.07 1.65 14.45
N VAL A 123 1.02 2.07 13.73
CA VAL A 123 -0.05 1.20 13.23
C VAL A 123 0.42 0.44 11.99
N PHE A 124 1.26 1.06 11.16
CA PHE A 124 1.81 0.46 9.95
C PHE A 124 3.31 0.21 10.06
N SER A 125 3.76 -0.94 9.55
CA SER A 125 5.18 -1.11 9.23
C SER A 125 5.59 -0.20 8.07
N LEU A 126 6.87 0.14 8.00
CA LEU A 126 7.43 0.93 6.89
C LEU A 126 7.08 0.29 5.53
N GLU A 127 7.14 -1.04 5.45
CA GLU A 127 6.79 -1.78 4.24
C GLU A 127 5.33 -1.59 3.84
N THR A 128 4.41 -1.65 4.81
CA THR A 128 2.98 -1.45 4.56
C THR A 128 2.71 -0.03 4.07
N ALA A 129 3.32 0.97 4.72
CA ALA A 129 3.16 2.37 4.32
C ALA A 129 3.69 2.62 2.89
N VAL A 130 4.87 2.08 2.54
CA VAL A 130 5.44 2.24 1.19
C VAL A 130 4.61 1.49 0.13
N ARG A 131 4.10 0.30 0.43
CA ARG A 131 3.17 -0.43 -0.47
C ARG A 131 1.87 0.35 -0.69
N MET A 132 1.33 0.99 0.35
CA MET A 132 0.14 1.84 0.24
C MET A 132 0.40 3.03 -0.71
N LEU A 133 1.56 3.68 -0.59
CA LEU A 133 1.94 4.77 -1.50
C LEU A 133 2.12 4.27 -2.94
N GLN A 134 2.78 3.13 -3.15
CA GLN A 134 2.89 2.54 -4.48
C GLN A 134 1.51 2.24 -5.08
N GLY A 135 0.59 1.68 -4.29
CA GLY A 135 -0.79 1.40 -4.70
C GLY A 135 -1.59 2.66 -5.06
N ALA A 136 -1.33 3.79 -4.42
CA ALA A 136 -1.91 5.10 -4.76
C ALA A 136 -1.28 5.77 -6.00
N GLY A 137 -0.30 5.11 -6.63
CA GLY A 137 0.34 5.58 -7.85
C GLY A 137 1.43 6.62 -7.60
N TYR A 138 2.07 6.60 -6.43
CA TYR A 138 3.36 7.26 -6.25
C TYR A 138 4.44 6.56 -7.10
N PRO A 139 5.41 7.30 -7.67
CA PRO A 139 6.44 6.72 -8.54
C PRO A 139 7.45 5.92 -7.70
N ILE A 140 7.06 4.70 -7.33
CA ILE A 140 7.87 3.73 -6.59
C ILE A 140 7.97 2.48 -7.46
N GLU A 141 9.14 2.26 -8.06
CA GLU A 141 9.39 1.13 -8.96
C GLU A 141 9.52 -0.18 -8.18
N ASP A 142 10.40 -0.20 -7.18
CA ASP A 142 10.57 -1.31 -6.25
C ASP A 142 10.45 -0.84 -4.79
N VAL A 143 9.57 -1.52 -4.06
CA VAL A 143 9.32 -1.28 -2.64
C VAL A 143 10.55 -1.67 -1.80
N ALA A 144 11.22 -2.77 -2.12
CA ALA A 144 12.36 -3.24 -1.34
C ALA A 144 13.54 -2.27 -1.44
N GLU A 145 13.85 -1.81 -2.66
CA GLU A 145 14.91 -0.83 -2.89
C GLU A 145 14.60 0.52 -2.24
N GLU A 146 13.34 0.96 -2.26
CA GLU A 146 12.97 2.24 -1.64
C GLU A 146 13.07 2.16 -0.11
N ILE A 147 12.68 1.04 0.50
CA ILE A 147 12.87 0.81 1.94
C ILE A 147 14.35 0.84 2.32
N GLU A 148 15.19 0.12 1.57
CA GLU A 148 16.64 0.09 1.83
C GLU A 148 17.24 1.50 1.72
N ARG A 149 16.81 2.28 0.73
CA ARG A 149 17.24 3.66 0.52
C ARG A 149 16.82 4.57 1.67
N ILE A 150 15.60 4.43 2.18
CA ILE A 150 15.10 5.18 3.34
C ILE A 150 15.91 4.82 4.58
N GLN A 151 16.14 3.53 4.83
CA GLN A 151 16.91 3.05 5.98
C GLN A 151 18.37 3.52 5.93
N LYS A 152 19.04 3.40 4.78
CA LYS A 152 20.42 3.90 4.60
C LYS A 152 20.52 5.39 4.94
N ARG A 153 19.61 6.23 4.41
CA ARG A 153 19.59 7.66 4.74
C ARG A 153 19.37 7.91 6.24
N ALA A 154 18.51 7.13 6.88
CA ALA A 154 18.26 7.26 8.32
C ALA A 154 19.50 6.90 9.14
N PHE A 155 20.20 5.81 8.80
CA PHE A 155 21.45 5.44 9.46
C PHE A 155 22.58 6.44 9.20
N ASP A 156 22.69 6.98 7.99
CA ASP A 156 23.68 8.02 7.67
C ASP A 156 23.43 9.31 8.47
N GLN A 157 22.15 9.70 8.63
CA GLN A 157 21.76 10.85 9.44
C GLN A 157 22.00 10.59 10.94
N ALA A 158 21.70 9.38 11.40
CA ALA A 158 21.97 8.95 12.76
C ALA A 158 23.47 8.94 13.08
N ALA A 159 24.33 8.50 12.14
CA ALA A 159 25.79 8.54 12.28
C ALA A 159 26.30 9.98 12.36
N ARG A 160 25.81 10.89 11.51
CA ARG A 160 26.17 12.32 11.60
C ARG A 160 25.70 12.97 12.90
N LEU A 161 24.56 12.54 13.43
CA LEU A 161 24.06 12.99 14.72
C LEU A 161 24.96 12.48 15.86
N ALA A 162 25.37 11.22 15.80
CA ALA A 162 26.33 10.63 16.73
C ALA A 162 27.67 11.39 16.72
N ASP A 163 28.20 11.70 15.53
CA ASP A 163 29.46 12.44 15.37
C ASP A 163 29.36 13.88 15.91
N ALA A 164 28.19 14.51 15.78
CA ALA A 164 27.97 15.90 16.21
C ALA A 164 27.67 16.06 17.71
N THR A 165 26.98 15.09 18.32
CA THR A 165 26.57 15.16 19.74
C THR A 165 27.39 14.28 20.67
N GLY A 166 28.09 13.26 20.16
CA GLY A 166 28.82 12.28 20.96
C GLY A 166 27.94 11.41 21.87
N ASP A 167 26.61 11.51 21.74
CA ASP A 167 25.64 10.88 22.62
C ASP A 167 24.90 9.76 21.89
N ASN A 168 25.22 8.52 22.28
CA ASN A 168 24.59 7.32 21.73
C ASN A 168 23.12 7.17 22.15
N THR A 169 22.66 7.89 23.18
CA THR A 169 21.26 7.84 23.62
C THR A 169 20.37 8.62 22.65
N ALA A 170 20.79 9.81 22.22
CA ALA A 170 20.08 10.63 21.22
C ALA A 170 19.97 9.93 19.86
N VAL A 171 20.98 9.13 19.48
CA VAL A 171 21.00 8.34 18.24
C VAL A 171 20.01 7.17 18.32
N ARG A 172 19.90 6.51 19.49
CA ARG A 172 18.96 5.41 19.70
C ARG A 172 17.51 5.89 19.74
N GLU A 173 17.27 7.04 20.36
CA GLU A 173 15.97 7.71 20.36
C GLU A 173 15.56 8.09 18.92
N TYR A 174 16.47 8.66 18.14
CA TYR A 174 16.23 8.99 16.74
C TYR A 174 15.90 7.78 15.85
N LEU A 175 16.52 6.63 16.12
CA LEU A 175 16.26 5.37 15.38
C LEU A 175 15.06 4.58 15.93
N GLY A 176 14.42 5.04 17.01
CA GLY A 176 13.30 4.32 17.64
C GLY A 176 13.69 2.95 18.21
N LEU A 177 14.97 2.76 18.58
CA LEU A 177 15.45 1.53 19.21
C LEU A 177 15.10 1.58 20.71
N PRO A 178 14.75 0.44 21.35
CA PRO A 178 14.53 0.41 22.80
C PRO A 178 15.77 0.93 23.55
N GLU A 179 15.56 1.52 24.74
CA GLU A 179 16.66 1.93 25.62
C GLU A 179 17.69 0.80 25.73
N ALA A 180 18.96 1.16 25.70
CA ALA A 180 20.00 0.16 25.87
C ALA A 180 19.81 -0.47 27.26
N ASP A 181 19.43 -1.74 27.31
CA ASP A 181 19.70 -2.55 28.49
C ASP A 181 21.19 -2.34 28.79
N GLN A 182 21.48 -1.90 30.02
CA GLN A 182 22.83 -1.80 30.49
C GLN A 182 23.45 -3.17 30.26
N VAL A 183 24.34 -3.26 29.26
CA VAL A 183 25.13 -4.46 29.07
C VAL A 183 25.96 -4.55 30.34
N HIS A 184 25.52 -5.39 31.28
CA HIS A 184 26.36 -5.84 32.37
C HIS A 184 27.60 -6.38 31.69
N VAL A 185 28.70 -5.64 31.80
CA VAL A 185 30.00 -6.09 31.34
C VAL A 185 30.27 -7.34 32.16
N ALA A 186 30.01 -8.50 31.58
CA ALA A 186 30.39 -9.77 32.19
C ALA A 186 31.89 -9.65 32.46
N PRO A 187 32.35 -9.76 33.72
CA PRO A 187 33.77 -9.62 34.00
C PRO A 187 34.51 -10.63 33.15
N LEU A 188 35.44 -10.16 32.33
CA LEU A 188 36.39 -11.00 31.62
C LEU A 188 37.11 -11.86 32.66
N VAL A 189 36.70 -13.12 32.76
CA VAL A 189 37.44 -14.13 33.53
C VAL A 189 38.79 -14.25 32.85
N GLN A 190 39.83 -13.78 33.53
CA GLN A 190 41.21 -13.98 33.08
C GLN A 190 41.49 -15.49 32.98
N PRO A 191 42.17 -15.96 31.94
CA PRO A 191 42.50 -17.37 31.81
C PRO A 191 43.47 -17.75 32.95
N GLY A 192 42.93 -18.41 33.99
CA GLY A 192 43.71 -18.81 35.17
C GLY A 192 42.91 -18.97 36.47
N GLN A 193 41.64 -18.55 36.55
CA GLN A 193 40.81 -18.76 37.76
C GLN A 193 39.92 -20.00 37.61
N THR A 194 40.15 -21.00 38.46
CA THR A 194 39.24 -22.14 38.66
C THR A 194 37.89 -21.68 39.23
N PRO A 195 36.76 -22.31 38.83
CA PRO A 195 35.44 -21.91 39.31
C PRO A 195 35.31 -22.08 40.82
N PRO A 196 34.64 -21.15 41.54
CA PRO A 196 34.25 -21.40 42.92
C PRO A 196 33.12 -22.44 42.96
N ASP A 197 33.26 -23.39 43.89
CA ASP A 197 32.33 -24.48 44.18
C ASP A 197 30.87 -24.01 44.29
N GLY A 198 29.98 -24.79 43.68
CA GLY A 198 28.52 -24.58 43.70
C GLY A 198 27.88 -24.77 45.09
N PRO A 199 26.59 -24.39 45.22
CA PRO A 199 25.90 -24.30 46.51
C PRO A 199 25.53 -25.65 47.15
N GLN A 200 25.49 -25.60 48.48
CA GLN A 200 25.48 -26.66 49.49
C GLN A 200 24.23 -27.56 49.51
N THR A 201 24.40 -28.86 49.81
CA THR A 201 23.33 -29.75 50.28
C THR A 201 23.52 -30.07 51.77
N SER A 202 22.61 -29.57 52.62
CA SER A 202 22.50 -29.91 54.05
C SER A 202 21.91 -31.33 54.24
N PRO A 203 22.26 -32.06 55.32
CA PRO A 203 21.76 -33.42 55.56
C PRO A 203 20.36 -33.43 56.24
N PRO A 204 19.61 -34.55 56.16
CA PRO A 204 18.29 -34.67 56.76
C PRO A 204 18.37 -34.91 58.28
N SER A 205 17.57 -34.16 59.05
CA SER A 205 17.31 -34.43 60.46
C SER A 205 16.34 -35.60 60.61
N ALA A 206 16.63 -36.47 61.58
CA ALA A 206 15.73 -37.49 62.11
C ALA A 206 14.65 -36.89 63.03
#